data_AF-A0A1Q5SXW8-F1
#
_entry.id   AF-A0A1Q5SXW8-F1
#
_cell.length_a   1.000
_cell.length_b   1.000
_cell.length_c   1.000
_cell.angle_alpha   90.00
_cell.angle_beta   90.00
_cell.angle_gamma   90.00
#
_symmetry.space_group_name_H-M   'P 1'
#
loop_
_entity.id
_entity.type
_entity.pdbx_description
1 polymer ?
#
loop_
_entity_poly.entity_id
_entity_poly.type
_entity_poly.pdbx_seq_one_letter_code
_entity_poly.pdbx_strand_id
1 'polypeptide(L)'
;MGRHKAILLTITMLAGGISGTRHADAQTFRTYRCADGTQFIVGFYDYDNRAFLQIDGEPITLARRLTVSGARYSGAGITLKISRTGATTVKHLKRPVTACAVI
;
A
#
# COMPACT_ATOMS: atom_id res chain seq x y z
N MET A 1 47.58 -37.72 -10.91
CA MET A 1 46.78 -37.18 -9.79
C MET A 1 46.76 -35.66 -9.89
N GLY A 2 45.62 -35.00 -10.07
CA GLY A 2 45.61 -33.52 -9.97
C GLY A 2 44.42 -32.77 -10.56
N ARG A 3 43.75 -33.29 -11.59
CA ARG A 3 42.71 -32.51 -12.31
C ARG A 3 41.30 -32.63 -11.72
N HIS A 4 41.03 -33.68 -10.94
CA HIS A 4 39.72 -33.90 -10.30
C HIS A 4 39.53 -33.13 -8.98
N LYS A 5 40.62 -32.82 -8.26
CA LYS A 5 40.55 -32.06 -6.99
C LYS A 5 40.29 -30.56 -7.20
N ALA A 6 40.72 -30.00 -8.33
CA ALA A 6 40.50 -28.59 -8.66
C ALA A 6 39.03 -28.29 -9.01
N ILE A 7 38.32 -29.25 -9.64
CA ILE A 7 36.92 -29.08 -10.06
C ILE A 7 35.95 -29.13 -8.86
N LEU A 8 36.29 -29.88 -7.81
CA LEU A 8 35.48 -29.96 -6.60
C LEU A 8 35.53 -28.69 -5.74
N LEU A 9 36.58 -27.87 -5.87
CA LEU A 9 36.76 -26.64 -5.08
C LEU A 9 36.01 -25.42 -5.64
N THR A 10 35.62 -25.45 -6.92
CA THR A 10 34.87 -24.36 -7.56
C THR A 10 33.36 -24.44 -7.35
N ILE A 11 32.81 -25.59 -6.95
CA ILE A 11 31.36 -25.79 -6.81
C ILE A 11 30.83 -25.31 -5.45
N THR A 12 31.67 -25.28 -4.41
CA THR A 12 31.26 -24.91 -3.04
C THR A 12 31.10 -23.40 -2.81
N MET A 13 31.61 -22.53 -3.70
CA MET A 13 31.51 -21.07 -3.53
C MET A 13 30.20 -20.44 -4.05
N LEU A 14 29.32 -21.18 -4.74
CA LEU A 14 28.05 -20.65 -5.25
C LEU A 14 26.83 -20.87 -4.34
N ALA A 15 27.00 -21.44 -3.14
CA ALA A 15 25.88 -21.78 -2.25
C ALA A 15 25.55 -20.72 -1.18
N GLY A 16 26.25 -19.58 -1.14
CA GLY A 16 26.12 -18.57 -0.06
C GLY A 16 25.28 -17.33 -0.38
N GLY A 17 24.61 -17.27 -1.55
CA GLY A 17 24.12 -16.01 -2.11
C GLY A 17 22.61 -15.77 -2.10
N ILE A 18 21.81 -16.60 -1.44
CA ILE A 18 20.37 -16.33 -1.32
C ILE A 18 20.10 -15.81 0.10
N SER A 19 20.68 -14.65 0.41
CA SER A 19 20.19 -13.83 1.51
C SER A 19 18.71 -13.61 1.24
N GLY A 20 17.85 -14.23 2.04
CA GLY A 20 16.41 -14.17 1.88
C GLY A 20 16.01 -12.75 1.57
N THR A 21 15.34 -12.55 0.43
CA THR A 21 14.66 -11.30 0.15
C THR A 21 13.76 -11.07 1.34
N ARG A 22 14.15 -10.15 2.24
CA ARG A 22 13.19 -9.57 3.18
C ARG A 22 12.08 -9.10 2.27
N HIS A 23 10.89 -9.71 2.39
CA HIS A 23 9.70 -9.12 1.80
C HIS A 23 9.77 -7.65 2.22
N ALA A 24 10.00 -6.76 1.26
CA ALA A 24 9.93 -5.34 1.52
C ALA A 24 8.59 -5.12 2.20
N ASP A 25 8.61 -4.43 3.35
CA ASP A 25 7.47 -4.11 4.21
C ASP A 25 6.14 -4.16 3.47
N ALA A 26 5.16 -4.86 4.05
CA ALA A 26 3.93 -5.31 3.41
C ALA A 26 3.06 -4.13 2.99
N GLN A 27 3.47 -3.46 1.92
CA GLN A 27 2.80 -2.31 1.36
C GLN A 27 1.45 -2.78 0.83
N THR A 28 0.37 -2.22 1.38
CA THR A 28 -0.97 -2.55 0.94
C THR A 28 -1.45 -1.49 -0.04
N PHE A 29 -1.63 -1.90 -1.29
CA PHE A 29 -2.31 -1.11 -2.30
C PHE A 29 -3.75 -1.61 -2.47
N ARG A 30 -4.69 -0.68 -2.55
CA ARG A 30 -6.09 -0.99 -2.84
C ARG A 30 -6.64 -0.05 -3.88
N THR A 31 -7.31 -0.60 -4.87
CA THR A 31 -8.08 0.16 -5.85
C THR A 31 -9.53 0.20 -5.38
N TYR A 32 -10.10 1.40 -5.36
CA TYR A 32 -11.48 1.61 -4.93
C TYR A 32 -12.32 2.15 -6.08
N ARG A 33 -13.57 1.69 -6.14
CA ARG A 33 -14.62 2.26 -6.96
C ARG A 33 -15.78 2.72 -6.08
N CYS A 34 -16.22 3.95 -6.28
CA CYS A 34 -17.27 4.56 -5.48
C CYS A 34 -18.60 4.63 -6.25
N ALA A 35 -19.69 4.79 -5.49
CA ALA A 35 -21.05 4.85 -6.03
C ALA A 35 -21.29 6.05 -6.96
N ASP A 36 -20.49 7.11 -6.85
CA ASP A 36 -20.54 8.31 -7.70
C ASP A 36 -19.66 8.18 -8.96
N GLY A 37 -19.08 7.01 -9.21
CA GLY A 37 -18.15 6.75 -10.30
C GLY A 37 -16.70 7.14 -10.01
N THR A 38 -16.40 7.78 -8.87
CA THR A 38 -15.02 8.08 -8.47
C THR A 38 -14.21 6.79 -8.34
N GLN A 39 -13.00 6.81 -8.90
CA GLN A 39 -12.03 5.73 -8.77
C GLN A 39 -10.72 6.29 -8.25
N PHE A 40 -10.08 5.55 -7.35
CA PHE A 40 -8.78 5.94 -6.81
C PHE A 40 -8.00 4.72 -6.34
N ILE A 41 -6.69 4.87 -6.26
CA ILE A 41 -5.78 3.89 -5.66
C ILE A 41 -5.29 4.48 -4.35
N VAL A 42 -5.19 3.66 -3.30
CA VAL A 42 -4.57 4.05 -2.03
C VAL A 42 -3.46 3.09 -1.66
N GLY A 43 -2.32 3.66 -1.26
CA GLY A 43 -1.21 2.96 -0.63
C GLY A 43 -1.16 3.22 0.87
N PHE A 44 -0.99 2.14 1.64
CA PHE A 44 -0.64 2.16 3.06
C PHE A 44 0.71 1.49 3.25
N TYR A 45 1.54 2.06 4.13
CA TYR A 45 2.89 1.59 4.42
C TYR A 45 3.02 1.33 5.92
N ASP A 46 3.71 0.25 6.33
CA ASP A 46 3.73 -0.22 7.71
C ASP A 46 4.28 0.81 8.72
N TYR A 47 5.25 1.63 8.30
CA TYR A 47 5.87 2.67 9.14
C TYR A 47 5.37 4.09 8.85
N ASP A 48 4.38 4.25 7.97
CA ASP A 48 3.79 5.54 7.66
C ASP A 48 2.28 5.54 7.95
N ASN A 49 1.89 6.38 8.89
CA ASN A 49 0.49 6.52 9.26
C ASN A 49 -0.32 7.32 8.21
N ARG A 50 0.26 7.77 7.11
CA ARG A 50 -0.44 8.49 6.03
C ARG A 50 -1.06 7.52 5.03
N ALA A 51 -2.08 8.00 4.32
CA ALA A 51 -2.62 7.30 3.16
C ALA A 51 -2.21 8.05 1.90
N PHE A 52 -1.63 7.35 0.93
CA PHE A 52 -1.16 7.93 -0.32
C PHE A 52 -2.17 7.60 -1.41
N LEU A 53 -2.93 8.62 -1.82
CA LEU A 53 -4.00 8.49 -2.80
C LEU A 53 -3.53 8.89 -4.19
N GLN A 54 -3.90 8.12 -5.20
CA GLN A 54 -3.91 8.56 -6.60
C GLN A 54 -5.38 8.73 -6.99
N ILE A 55 -5.86 9.96 -7.14
CA ILE A 55 -7.25 10.29 -7.49
C ILE A 55 -7.26 11.38 -8.55
N ASP A 56 -8.13 11.24 -9.56
CA ASP A 56 -8.21 12.17 -10.70
C ASP A 56 -6.86 12.45 -11.40
N GLY A 57 -5.93 11.48 -11.33
CA GLY A 57 -4.58 11.60 -11.89
C GLY A 57 -3.57 12.32 -10.99
N GLU A 58 -3.98 12.83 -9.84
CA GLU A 58 -3.11 13.56 -8.91
C GLU A 58 -2.71 12.71 -7.69
N PRO A 59 -1.41 12.71 -7.31
CA PRO A 59 -0.95 12.09 -6.09
C PRO A 59 -1.24 13.00 -4.88
N ILE A 60 -2.09 12.53 -3.98
CA ILE A 60 -2.48 13.24 -2.77
C ILE A 60 -2.06 12.45 -1.53
N THR A 61 -1.34 13.11 -0.62
CA THR A 61 -1.02 12.52 0.68
C THR A 61 -2.05 12.95 1.72
N LEU A 62 -2.72 11.99 2.35
CA LEU A 62 -3.69 12.21 3.41
C LEU A 62 -3.08 11.88 4.78
N ALA A 63 -3.09 12.85 5.69
CA ALA A 63 -2.66 12.61 7.06
C ALA A 63 -3.75 11.88 7.85
N ARG A 64 -3.37 10.89 8.66
CA ARG A 64 -4.29 10.23 9.59
C ARG A 64 -4.79 11.21 10.64
N ARG A 65 -6.07 11.09 10.95
CA ARG A 65 -6.80 11.89 11.93
C ARG A 65 -7.28 10.98 13.05
N LEU A 66 -7.37 11.54 14.24
CA LEU A 66 -7.92 10.84 15.39
C LEU A 66 -9.40 10.51 15.15
N THR A 67 -9.78 9.28 15.44
CA THR A 67 -11.15 8.79 15.39
C THR A 67 -11.42 7.88 16.58
N VAL A 68 -12.68 7.79 16.98
CA VAL A 68 -13.11 6.85 18.02
C VAL A 68 -13.05 5.40 17.53
N SER A 69 -13.33 5.17 16.24
CA SER A 69 -13.23 3.85 15.61
C SER A 69 -12.80 3.95 14.15
N GLY A 70 -12.26 2.85 13.63
CA GLY A 70 -11.76 2.76 12.25
C GLY A 70 -10.56 3.67 12.01
N ALA A 71 -10.41 4.14 10.77
CA ALA A 71 -9.39 5.09 10.37
C ALA A 71 -10.02 6.23 9.56
N ARG A 72 -9.52 7.44 9.77
CA ARG A 72 -9.83 8.61 8.95
C ARG A 72 -8.53 9.26 8.50
N TYR A 73 -8.48 9.62 7.24
CA TYR A 73 -7.37 10.33 6.63
C TYR A 73 -7.92 11.58 5.93
N SER A 74 -7.22 12.71 6.04
CA SER A 74 -7.62 13.92 5.32
C SER A 74 -6.46 14.82 4.92
N GLY A 75 -6.61 15.44 3.75
CA GLY A 75 -5.64 16.33 3.11
C GLY A 75 -6.18 16.81 1.76
N ALA A 76 -5.73 17.97 1.28
CA ALA A 76 -6.12 18.53 -0.03
C ALA A 76 -7.63 18.52 -0.33
N GLY A 77 -8.48 18.79 0.68
CA GLY A 77 -9.94 18.77 0.52
C GLY A 77 -10.55 17.38 0.31
N ILE A 78 -9.76 16.31 0.43
CA ILE A 78 -10.19 14.92 0.41
C ILE A 78 -10.28 14.38 1.84
N THR A 79 -11.30 13.56 2.10
CA THR A 79 -11.39 12.76 3.33
C THR A 79 -11.67 11.31 2.97
N LEU A 80 -10.79 10.41 3.39
CA LEU A 80 -10.97 8.97 3.30
C LEU A 80 -11.34 8.44 4.70
N LYS A 81 -12.40 7.64 4.80
CA LYS A 81 -12.79 6.97 6.04
C LYS A 81 -12.93 5.48 5.79
N ILE A 82 -12.34 4.68 6.66
CA ILE A 82 -12.44 3.22 6.68
C ILE A 82 -13.03 2.84 8.03
N SER A 83 -14.22 2.26 8.05
CA SER A 83 -14.85 1.79 9.29
C SER A 83 -14.10 0.59 9.86
N ARG A 84 -14.38 0.26 11.12
CA ARG A 84 -13.86 -0.98 11.74
C ARG A 84 -14.29 -2.25 10.98
N THR A 85 -15.44 -2.21 10.30
CA THR A 85 -15.96 -3.32 9.48
C THR A 85 -15.44 -3.31 8.05
N GLY A 86 -14.55 -2.37 7.69
CA GLY A 86 -13.98 -2.25 6.35
C GLY A 86 -14.81 -1.42 5.35
N ALA A 87 -15.99 -0.92 5.76
CA ALA A 87 -16.78 -0.02 4.92
C ALA A 87 -15.99 1.27 4.65
N THR A 88 -15.78 1.58 3.38
CA THR A 88 -14.94 2.70 2.95
C THR A 88 -15.81 3.80 2.37
N THR A 89 -15.56 5.05 2.77
CA THR A 89 -16.18 6.23 2.15
C THR A 89 -15.12 7.27 1.79
N VAL A 90 -15.39 8.02 0.73
CA VAL A 90 -14.58 9.17 0.36
C VAL A 90 -15.45 10.42 0.26
N LYS A 91 -14.88 11.56 0.65
CA LYS A 91 -15.41 12.89 0.33
C LYS A 91 -14.37 13.56 -0.54
N HIS A 92 -14.72 13.88 -1.79
CA HIS A 92 -13.83 14.56 -2.71
C HIS A 92 -14.25 16.03 -2.88
N LEU A 93 -13.49 16.95 -2.28
CA LEU A 93 -13.73 18.40 -2.34
C LEU A 93 -15.15 18.79 -1.89
N LYS A 94 -15.91 19.44 -2.77
CA LYS A 94 -17.28 19.90 -2.54
C LYS A 94 -18.33 18.79 -2.80
N ARG A 95 -17.91 17.61 -3.25
CA ARG A 95 -18.83 16.50 -3.52
C ARG A 95 -19.36 15.90 -2.20
N PRO A 96 -20.56 15.28 -2.23
CA PRO A 96 -21.07 14.51 -1.11
C PRO A 96 -20.13 13.35 -0.72
N VAL A 97 -20.29 12.85 0.50
CA VAL A 97 -19.61 11.62 0.91
C VAL A 97 -20.21 10.45 0.11
N THR A 98 -19.36 9.62 -0.48
CA THR A 98 -19.77 8.48 -1.29
C THR A 98 -19.19 7.18 -0.73
N ALA A 99 -19.92 6.08 -0.88
CA ALA A 99 -19.48 4.75 -0.48
C ALA A 99 -18.61 4.12 -1.57
N CYS A 100 -17.56 3.41 -1.15
CA CYS A 100 -16.59 2.80 -2.06
C CYS A 100 -16.33 1.35 -1.69
N ALA A 101 -16.11 0.52 -2.71
CA ALA A 101 -15.74 -0.88 -2.59
C ALA A 101 -14.36 -1.10 -3.21
N VAL A 102 -13.62 -2.08 -2.68
CA VAL A 102 -12.38 -2.56 -3.31
C VAL A 102 -12.76 -3.31 -4.59
N ILE A 103 -12.01 -3.08 -5.66
CA ILE A 103 -12.13 -3.81 -6.93
C ILE A 103 -10.89 -4.64 -7.22
#